data_AF-A0A1Q7AX18-F1
#
_entry.id   AF-A0A1Q7AX18-F1
#
_cell.length_a   1.000
_cell.length_b   1.000
_cell.length_c   1.000
_cell.angle_alpha   90.00
_cell.angle_beta   90.00
_cell.angle_gamma   90.00
#
_symmetry.space_group_name_H-M   'P 1'
#
loop_
_entity.id
_entity.type
_entity.pdbx_description
1 polymer ?
#
loop_
_entity_poly.entity_id
_entity_poly.type
_entity_poly.pdbx_seq_one_letter_code
_entity_poly.pdbx_strand_id
1 'polypeptide(L)'
;MIGIWPRHALADGTLTTQPEFSFAFDDVGWRIENYGTDPDIEVDYRPQDYARGFDPQLDAAINQALDELAKNPAHAPNPEDRPRLGRPPLPPRS
;
A
#
# COMPACT_ATOMS: atom_id res chain seq x y z
N MET A 1 11.95 -12.71 -0.41
CA MET A 1 11.67 -12.39 1.01
C MET A 1 11.66 -13.69 1.78
N ILE A 2 12.17 -13.70 3.01
CA ILE A 2 12.21 -14.91 3.84
C ILE A 2 11.69 -14.60 5.25
N GLY A 3 10.77 -15.43 5.72
CA GLY A 3 10.25 -15.39 7.08
C GLY A 3 11.19 -16.08 8.06
N ILE A 4 11.29 -15.51 9.26
CA ILE A 4 12.07 -16.05 10.37
C ILE A 4 11.14 -16.37 11.54
N TRP A 5 11.50 -17.38 12.33
CA TRP A 5 10.83 -17.64 13.60
C TRP A 5 11.83 -17.93 14.72
N PRO A 6 12.46 -16.88 15.30
CA PRO A 6 13.45 -17.06 16.35
C PRO A 6 12.79 -17.57 17.64
N ARG A 7 13.09 -18.82 17.99
CA ARG A 7 12.46 -19.56 19.10
C ARG A 7 13.43 -20.35 19.97
N HIS A 8 14.72 -20.32 19.63
CA HIS A 8 15.78 -21.00 20.37
C HIS A 8 16.90 -20.02 20.69
N ALA A 9 17.24 -19.92 21.98
CA ALA A 9 18.39 -19.17 22.46
C ALA A 9 19.59 -20.10 22.63
N LEU A 10 20.79 -19.57 22.38
CA LEU A 10 22.05 -20.25 22.67
C LEU A 10 22.33 -20.26 24.18
N ALA A 11 23.31 -21.07 24.61
CA ALA A 11 23.65 -21.24 26.03
C ALA A 11 24.08 -19.94 26.74
N ASP A 12 24.54 -18.95 25.98
CA ASP A 12 24.91 -17.61 26.44
C ASP A 12 23.76 -16.60 26.37
N GLY A 13 22.57 -17.02 25.93
CA GLY A 13 21.39 -16.17 25.75
C GLY A 13 21.30 -15.49 24.38
N THR A 14 22.26 -15.69 23.47
CA THR A 14 22.21 -15.12 22.12
C THR A 14 21.05 -15.71 21.33
N LEU A 15 20.28 -14.86 20.63
CA LEU A 15 19.23 -15.27 19.70
C LEU A 15 19.76 -15.24 18.27
N THR A 16 19.54 -16.32 17.54
CA THR A 16 19.80 -16.38 16.10
C THR A 16 18.50 -16.48 15.34
N THR A 17 18.51 -15.98 14.09
CA THR A 17 17.38 -16.08 13.18
C THR A 17 17.78 -16.98 12.03
N GLN A 18 16.96 -17.97 11.70
CA GLN A 18 17.15 -18.81 10.52
C GLN A 18 16.01 -18.55 9.52
N PRO A 19 16.32 -18.53 8.22
CA PRO A 19 15.29 -18.52 7.20
C PRO A 19 14.47 -19.81 7.29
N GLU A 20 13.22 -19.71 7.72
CA GLU A 20 12.33 -20.88 7.90
C GLU A 20 11.19 -20.91 6.86
N PHE A 21 10.81 -19.77 6.29
CA PHE A 21 9.66 -19.66 5.39
C PHE A 21 9.98 -18.86 4.13
N SER A 22 10.07 -19.54 2.98
CA SER A 22 10.16 -18.85 1.69
C SER A 22 8.77 -18.45 1.21
N PHE A 23 8.67 -17.28 0.57
CA PHE A 23 7.42 -16.79 -0.03
C PHE A 23 7.45 -16.98 -1.54
N ALA A 24 6.34 -17.49 -2.09
CA ALA A 24 6.10 -17.56 -3.52
C ALA A 24 4.77 -16.88 -3.85
N PHE A 25 4.72 -16.21 -5.00
CA PHE A 25 3.51 -15.60 -5.54
C PHE A 25 3.14 -16.29 -6.86
N ASP A 26 1.86 -16.28 -7.23
CA ASP A 26 1.37 -16.99 -8.42
C ASP A 26 1.96 -16.46 -9.74
N ASP A 27 2.29 -15.17 -9.78
CA ASP A 27 2.79 -14.43 -10.94
C ASP A 27 4.33 -14.40 -11.02
N VAL A 28 5.03 -14.27 -9.90
CA VAL A 28 6.50 -14.11 -9.85
C VAL A 28 7.24 -15.27 -9.19
N GLY A 29 6.54 -16.28 -8.67
CA GLY A 29 7.12 -17.45 -8.03
C GLY A 29 8.05 -17.07 -6.87
N TRP A 30 9.23 -17.67 -6.81
CA TRP A 30 10.23 -17.48 -5.75
C TRP A 30 11.16 -16.26 -5.96
N ARG A 31 10.96 -15.46 -7.02
CA ARG A 31 11.97 -14.53 -7.56
C ARG A 31 12.22 -13.28 -6.73
N ILE A 32 11.46 -13.04 -5.68
CA ILE A 32 11.62 -11.85 -4.81
C ILE A 32 12.85 -11.98 -3.91
N GLU A 33 13.23 -13.20 -3.53
CA GLU A 33 14.42 -13.42 -2.72
C GLU A 33 15.69 -13.04 -3.49
N ASN A 34 16.57 -12.26 -2.85
CA ASN A 34 17.83 -11.76 -3.42
C ASN A 34 17.70 -10.80 -4.63
N TYR A 35 16.49 -10.29 -4.92
CA TYR A 35 16.23 -9.30 -5.97
C TYR A 35 15.45 -8.10 -5.44
N GLY A 36 14.23 -8.34 -4.93
CA GLY A 36 13.28 -7.30 -4.54
C GLY A 36 12.10 -7.23 -5.51
N THR A 37 11.54 -6.03 -5.68
CA THR A 37 10.46 -5.73 -6.62
C THR A 37 10.84 -4.45 -7.36
N ASP A 38 10.72 -4.48 -8.69
CA ASP A 38 10.99 -3.29 -9.51
C ASP A 38 9.86 -2.26 -9.34
N PRO A 39 10.18 -0.97 -9.20
CA PRO A 39 9.15 0.06 -9.20
C PRO A 39 8.59 0.25 -10.62
N ASP A 40 7.30 0.59 -10.72
CA ASP A 40 6.70 0.98 -12.00
C ASP A 40 7.30 2.31 -12.54
N ILE A 41 7.69 3.19 -11.61
CA ILE A 41 8.32 4.48 -11.90
C ILE A 41 9.58 4.59 -11.03
N GLU A 42 10.75 4.50 -11.65
CA GLU A 42 12.03 4.64 -10.96
C GLU A 42 12.35 6.13 -10.73
N VAL A 43 12.58 6.50 -9.47
CA VAL A 43 12.94 7.87 -9.09
C VAL A 43 14.09 7.82 -8.08
N ASP A 44 15.29 8.16 -8.54
CA ASP A 44 16.47 8.20 -7.69
C ASP A 44 16.39 9.33 -6.66
N TYR A 45 16.63 8.99 -5.39
CA TYR A 45 16.87 10.00 -4.36
C TYR A 45 18.35 10.32 -4.23
N ARG A 46 18.82 11.33 -4.95
CA ARG A 46 20.26 11.62 -5.07
C ARG A 46 20.81 12.36 -3.85
N PRO A 47 22.10 12.20 -3.51
CA PRO A 47 22.69 12.87 -2.35
C PRO A 47 22.54 14.40 -2.35
N GLN A 48 22.62 15.06 -3.51
CA GLN A 48 22.42 16.51 -3.62
C GLN A 48 20.98 16.96 -3.36
N ASP A 49 20.00 16.10 -3.65
CA ASP A 49 18.58 16.38 -3.41
C ASP A 49 18.30 16.26 -1.92
N TYR A 50 18.81 15.19 -1.30
CA TYR A 50 18.82 15.03 0.16
C TYR A 50 19.50 16.21 0.88
N ALA A 51 20.68 16.63 0.42
CA ALA A 51 21.41 17.76 1.00
C ALA A 51 20.64 19.10 0.92
N ARG A 52 19.71 19.22 -0.02
CA ARG A 52 18.84 20.40 -0.19
C ARG A 52 17.48 20.23 0.53
N GLY A 53 17.22 19.08 1.16
CA GLY A 53 15.93 18.75 1.77
C GLY A 53 14.79 18.60 0.76
N PHE A 54 15.13 18.29 -0.50
CA PHE A 54 14.17 18.13 -1.58
C PHE A 54 13.95 16.63 -1.85
N ASP A 55 12.72 16.13 -1.71
CA ASP A 55 12.38 14.71 -1.92
C ASP A 55 11.75 14.50 -3.31
N PRO A 56 12.52 14.07 -4.33
CA PRO A 56 12.00 13.84 -5.67
C PRO A 56 11.01 12.68 -5.75
N GLN A 57 11.08 11.70 -4.86
CA GLN A 57 10.17 10.54 -4.88
C GLN A 57 8.77 10.96 -4.44
N LEU A 58 8.67 11.77 -3.38
CA LEU A 58 7.40 12.29 -2.91
C LEU A 58 6.74 13.21 -3.95
N ASP A 59 7.51 14.12 -4.55
CA ASP A 59 6.99 15.02 -5.58
C ASP A 59 6.53 14.25 -6.82
N ALA A 60 7.29 13.25 -7.27
CA ALA A 60 6.88 12.39 -8.37
C ALA A 60 5.58 11.64 -8.05
N ALA A 61 5.44 11.09 -6.83
CA ALA A 61 4.23 10.40 -6.40
C ALA A 61 3.00 11.33 -6.37
N ILE A 62 3.16 12.57 -5.88
CA ILE A 62 2.08 13.57 -5.87
C ILE A 62 1.64 13.91 -7.29
N ASN A 63 2.59 14.20 -8.18
CA ASN A 63 2.30 14.54 -9.57
C ASN A 63 1.58 13.38 -10.28
N GLN A 64 2.09 12.16 -10.12
CA GLN A 64 1.46 10.96 -10.69
C GLN A 64 0.03 10.76 -10.17
N ALA A 65 -0.20 10.96 -8.87
CA ALA A 65 -1.53 10.83 -8.27
C ALA A 65 -2.51 11.90 -8.80
N LEU A 66 -2.05 13.14 -8.97
CA LEU A 66 -2.86 14.22 -9.54
C LEU A 66 -3.19 13.98 -11.01
N ASP A 67 -2.23 13.51 -11.80
CA ASP A 67 -2.45 13.16 -13.21
C ASP A 67 -3.46 12.02 -13.35
N GLU A 68 -3.36 10.99 -12.50
CA GLU A 68 -4.34 9.90 -12.49
C GLU A 68 -5.72 10.35 -12.05
N LEU A 69 -5.82 11.25 -11.06
CA LEU A 69 -7.11 11.84 -10.67
C LEU A 69 -7.74 12.67 -11.79
N ALA A 70 -6.92 13.38 -12.59
CA ALA A 70 -7.42 14.14 -13.74
C ALA A 70 -7.95 13.22 -14.85
N LYS A 71 -7.28 12.08 -15.10
CA LYS A 71 -7.72 11.08 -16.08
C LYS A 71 -8.91 10.26 -15.59
N ASN A 72 -8.92 9.93 -14.31
CA ASN A 72 -9.91 9.11 -13.63
C ASN A 72 -10.51 9.89 -12.44
N PRO A 73 -11.45 10.82 -12.70
CA PRO A 73 -12.05 11.62 -11.64
C PRO A 73 -12.65 10.73 -10.55
N ALA A 74 -12.45 11.15 -9.29
CA ALA A 74 -13.03 10.46 -8.16
C ALA A 74 -14.56 10.33 -8.31
N HIS A 75 -15.11 9.21 -7.86
CA HIS A 75 -16.55 9.01 -7.84
C HIS A 75 -17.22 10.12 -7.01
N ALA A 76 -18.06 10.91 -7.65
CA ALA A 76 -18.91 11.89 -6.98
C ALA A 76 -20.31 11.27 -6.83
N PRO A 77 -20.72 10.85 -5.61
CA PRO A 77 -22.06 10.30 -5.42
C PRO A 77 -23.10 11.39 -5.71
N ASN A 78 -24.14 11.03 -6.46
CA ASN A 78 -25.28 11.92 -6.67
C ASN A 78 -26.15 11.91 -5.40
N PRO A 79 -26.35 13.05 -4.72
CA PRO A 79 -27.19 13.10 -3.52
C PRO A 79 -28.63 12.65 -3.74
N GLU A 80 -29.13 12.72 -4.98
CA GLU A 80 -30.47 12.24 -5.37
C GLU A 80 -30.61 10.71 -5.30
N ASP A 81 -29.51 9.96 -5.37
CA ASP A 81 -29.52 8.48 -5.28
C ASP A 81 -29.70 7.99 -3.84
N ARG A 82 -29.80 8.90 -2.86
CA ARG A 82 -29.99 8.55 -1.46
C ARG A 82 -31.35 7.86 -1.25
N PRO A 83 -31.39 6.65 -0.66
CA PRO A 83 -32.66 5.99 -0.37
C PRO A 83 -33.47 6.82 0.64
N ARG A 84 -34.75 7.04 0.33
CA ARG A 84 -35.70 7.71 1.24
C ARG A 84 -36.19 6.72 2.30
N LEU A 85 -35.50 6.70 3.45
CA LEU A 85 -35.82 5.83 4.59
C LEU A 85 -36.96 6.36 5.49
N GLY A 86 -37.70 7.39 5.04
CA GLY A 86 -38.82 7.95 5.79
C GLY A 86 -39.96 6.95 5.92
N ARG A 87 -40.54 6.83 7.12
CA ARG A 87 -41.72 5.99 7.34
C ARG A 87 -42.89 6.51 6.49
N PRO A 88 -43.64 5.64 5.78
CA PRO A 88 -44.83 6.09 5.06
C PRO A 88 -45.87 6.69 6.02
N PRO A 89 -46.72 7.61 5.52
CA PRO A 89 -47.74 8.26 6.34
C PRO A 89 -48.69 7.22 6.93
N LEU A 90 -49.12 7.46 8.17
CA LEU A 90 -50.10 6.61 8.84
C LEU A 90 -51.46 6.69 8.14
N PRO A 91 -52.24 5.60 8.08
CA PRO A 91 -53.60 5.64 7.55
C PRO A 91 -54.50 6.57 8.39
N PRO A 92 -55.57 7.14 7.79
CA PRO A 92 -56.49 8.03 8.48
C PRO A 92 -57.18 7.35 9.67
N ARG A 93 -57.43 8.10 10.73
CA ARG A 93 -58.14 7.62 11.92
C ARG A 93 -59.64 7.50 11.60
N SER A 94 -60.24 6.36 11.96
CA SER A 94 -61.70 6.13 11.93
C SER A 94 -62.43 6.96 12.97
#